data_AF-A0A661IBM5-F1
#
_entry.id   AF-A0A661IBM5-F1
#
_cell.length_a   1.000
_cell.length_b   1.000
_cell.length_c   1.000
_cell.angle_alpha   90.00
_cell.angle_beta   90.00
_cell.angle_gamma   90.00
#
_symmetry.space_group_name_H-M   'P 1'
#
loop_
_entity.id
_entity.type
_entity.pdbx_description
1 polymer ?
#
loop_
_entity_poly.entity_id
_entity_poly.type
_entity_poly.pdbx_seq_one_letter_code
_entity_poly.pdbx_strand_id
1 'polypeptide(L)'
;MNELYKVLFLGPASDDPQTLERLREGLKERFRLSEEEVERMLTSPPVRVKKGIGWDEAQRLRTLLESLGARVSVESMVSDGSAVMPPKTMKCPQCGYIQPEAEECVRCGVIIAKYQR
;
A
#
# COMPACT_ATOMS: atom_id res chain seq x y z
N MET A 1 9.39 22.66 3.23
CA MET A 1 9.09 21.27 3.62
C MET A 1 8.82 20.52 2.34
N ASN A 2 9.77 19.71 1.87
CA ASN A 2 9.59 18.95 0.63
C ASN A 2 9.25 17.53 1.02
N GLU A 3 7.96 17.25 1.13
CA GLU A 3 7.47 15.89 1.35
C GLU A 3 7.77 15.06 0.11
N LEU A 4 8.51 14.00 0.31
CA LEU A 4 8.84 13.04 -0.73
C LEU A 4 7.86 11.89 -0.67
N TYR A 5 7.52 11.36 -1.84
CA TYR A 5 6.59 10.26 -2.02
C TYR A 5 7.28 9.09 -2.72
N LYS A 6 6.76 7.89 -2.50
CA LYS A 6 7.13 6.67 -3.20
C LYS A 6 5.90 6.10 -3.90
N VAL A 7 6.12 5.55 -5.08
CA VAL A 7 5.09 4.94 -5.92
C VAL A 7 5.35 3.44 -5.96
N LEU A 8 4.39 2.68 -5.46
CA LEU A 8 4.40 1.22 -5.41
C LEU A 8 3.42 0.68 -6.45
N PHE A 9 3.91 -0.19 -7.31
CA PHE A 9 3.08 -0.98 -8.22
C PHE A 9 2.62 -2.23 -7.48
N LEU A 10 1.30 -2.37 -7.31
CA LEU A 10 0.69 -3.50 -6.58
C LEU A 10 0.28 -4.65 -7.49
N GLY A 11 0.43 -4.50 -8.82
CA GLY A 11 -0.03 -5.48 -9.80
C GLY A 11 -1.00 -4.87 -10.81
N PRO A 12 -1.57 -5.70 -11.70
CA PRO A 12 -2.62 -5.28 -12.62
C PRO A 12 -3.92 -4.93 -11.88
N ALA A 13 -4.72 -4.04 -12.46
CA ALA A 13 -6.03 -3.66 -11.94
C ALA A 13 -7.07 -4.76 -12.09
N SER A 14 -6.94 -5.54 -13.17
CA SER A 14 -7.75 -6.72 -13.43
C SER A 14 -6.87 -7.81 -14.04
N ASP A 15 -7.25 -9.06 -13.85
CA ASP A 15 -6.56 -10.24 -14.42
C ASP A 15 -6.93 -10.49 -15.90
N ASP A 16 -7.63 -9.54 -16.53
CA ASP A 16 -8.03 -9.64 -17.93
C ASP A 16 -6.81 -9.63 -18.87
N PRO A 17 -6.75 -10.54 -19.85
CA PRO A 17 -5.62 -10.63 -20.78
C PRO A 17 -5.41 -9.33 -21.58
N GLN A 18 -6.49 -8.63 -21.96
CA GLN A 18 -6.38 -7.30 -22.60
C GLN A 18 -5.74 -6.25 -21.68
N THR A 19 -6.09 -6.27 -20.39
CA THR A 19 -5.54 -5.31 -19.41
C THR A 19 -4.06 -5.59 -19.19
N LEU A 20 -3.68 -6.86 -19.06
CA LEU A 20 -2.29 -7.28 -18.92
C LEU A 20 -1.44 -6.91 -20.14
N GLU A 21 -1.95 -7.12 -21.35
CA GLU A 21 -1.24 -6.77 -22.59
C GLU A 21 -1.02 -5.27 -22.71
N ARG A 22 -2.08 -4.46 -22.51
CA ARG A 22 -1.99 -2.99 -22.52
C ARG A 22 -1.06 -2.46 -21.43
N LEU A 23 -1.07 -3.08 -20.26
CA LEU A 23 -0.20 -2.72 -19.15
C LEU A 23 1.27 -3.03 -19.49
N ARG A 24 1.54 -4.20 -20.07
CA ARG A 24 2.88 -4.61 -20.52
C ARG A 24 3.42 -3.64 -21.56
N GLU A 25 2.64 -3.37 -22.60
CA GLU A 25 3.02 -2.46 -23.68
C GLU A 25 3.25 -1.03 -23.15
N GLY A 26 2.34 -0.53 -22.33
CA GLY A 26 2.46 0.79 -21.72
C GLY A 26 3.68 0.95 -20.81
N LEU A 27 4.04 -0.10 -20.06
CA LEU A 27 5.26 -0.11 -19.25
C LEU A 27 6.52 -0.09 -20.13
N LYS A 28 6.56 -0.89 -21.21
CA LYS A 28 7.68 -0.92 -22.17
C LYS A 28 7.84 0.45 -22.87
N GLU A 29 6.76 1.04 -23.36
CA GLU A 29 6.83 2.31 -24.09
C GLU A 29 7.12 3.51 -23.17
N ARG A 30 6.43 3.63 -22.04
CA ARG A 30 6.53 4.83 -21.18
C ARG A 30 7.77 4.82 -20.29
N PHE A 31 8.17 3.65 -19.79
CA PHE A 31 9.30 3.52 -18.88
C PHE A 31 10.56 2.96 -19.55
N ARG A 32 10.48 2.62 -20.85
CA ARG A 32 11.59 2.00 -21.61
C ARG A 32 12.15 0.76 -20.92
N LEU A 33 11.27 -0.01 -20.28
CA LEU A 33 11.63 -1.25 -19.59
C LEU A 33 11.73 -2.39 -20.59
N SER A 34 12.68 -3.29 -20.35
CA SER A 34 12.77 -4.56 -21.09
C SER A 34 11.60 -5.47 -20.70
N GLU A 35 11.26 -6.40 -21.59
CA GLU A 35 10.19 -7.38 -21.33
C GLU A 35 10.42 -8.16 -20.03
N GLU A 36 11.66 -8.53 -19.74
CA GLU A 36 12.05 -9.20 -18.50
C GLU A 36 11.79 -8.35 -17.24
N GLU A 37 12.00 -7.04 -17.31
CA GLU A 37 11.75 -6.13 -16.19
C GLU A 37 10.25 -5.98 -15.94
N VAL A 38 9.48 -5.86 -17.02
CA VAL A 38 8.02 -5.79 -16.97
C VAL A 38 7.44 -7.10 -16.42
N GLU A 39 7.95 -8.25 -16.87
CA GLU A 39 7.52 -9.54 -16.35
C GLU A 39 7.87 -9.68 -14.87
N ARG A 40 9.08 -9.33 -14.44
CA ARG A 40 9.44 -9.30 -13.02
C ARG A 40 8.50 -8.42 -12.19
N MET A 41 8.08 -7.28 -12.72
CA MET A 41 7.12 -6.41 -12.06
C MET A 41 5.73 -7.05 -11.90
N LEU A 42 5.28 -7.82 -12.88
CA LEU A 42 3.99 -8.52 -12.86
C LEU A 42 4.01 -9.78 -12.00
N THR A 43 5.11 -10.53 -12.00
CA THR A 43 5.24 -11.80 -11.28
C THR A 43 5.54 -11.61 -9.80
N SER A 44 6.10 -10.46 -9.39
CA SER A 44 6.48 -10.20 -8.00
C SER A 44 6.02 -8.83 -7.46
N PRO A 45 4.72 -8.49 -7.51
CA PRO A 45 4.20 -7.34 -6.80
C PRO A 45 4.26 -7.56 -5.27
N PRO A 46 4.46 -6.49 -4.47
CA PRO A 46 4.56 -5.09 -4.88
C PRO A 46 5.97 -4.68 -5.33
N VAL A 47 6.07 -4.01 -6.49
CA VAL A 47 7.36 -3.48 -6.99
C VAL A 47 7.43 -1.96 -6.84
N ARG A 48 8.54 -1.49 -6.26
CA ARG A 48 8.80 -0.05 -6.09
C ARG A 48 9.29 0.55 -7.41
N VAL A 49 8.42 1.32 -8.07
CA VAL A 49 8.71 1.95 -9.37
C VAL A 49 9.63 3.15 -9.21
N LYS A 50 9.26 4.10 -8.35
CA LYS A 50 10.02 5.33 -8.14
C LYS A 50 9.88 5.83 -6.72
N LYS A 51 10.92 6.49 -6.22
CA LYS A 51 11.06 6.91 -4.82
C LYS A 51 11.72 8.30 -4.77
N GLY A 52 11.33 9.14 -3.82
CA GLY A 52 11.96 10.45 -3.64
C GLY A 52 11.44 11.53 -4.60
N ILE A 53 10.16 11.43 -4.98
CA ILE A 53 9.52 12.38 -5.91
C ILE A 53 8.50 13.25 -5.16
N GLY A 54 8.18 14.44 -5.69
CA GLY A 54 7.12 15.29 -5.14
C GLY A 54 5.72 14.73 -5.40
N TRP A 55 4.72 15.24 -4.67
CA TRP A 55 3.31 14.83 -4.79
C TRP A 55 2.79 14.90 -6.23
N ASP A 56 3.05 16.00 -6.94
CA ASP A 56 2.59 16.20 -8.31
C ASP A 56 3.10 15.10 -9.25
N GLU A 57 4.40 14.80 -9.18
CA GLU A 57 5.00 13.74 -9.99
C GLU A 57 4.48 12.35 -9.59
N ALA A 58 4.28 12.11 -8.29
CA ALA A 58 3.69 10.86 -7.82
C ALA A 58 2.26 10.66 -8.34
N GLN A 59 1.45 11.71 -8.35
CA GLN A 59 0.08 11.69 -8.85
C GLN A 59 0.05 11.49 -10.38
N ARG A 60 0.97 12.10 -11.12
CA ARG A 60 1.13 11.86 -12.57
C ARG A 60 1.49 10.41 -12.87
N LEU A 61 2.46 9.86 -12.15
CA LEU A 61 2.86 8.45 -12.29
C LEU A 61 1.71 7.50 -11.96
N ARG A 62 0.98 7.77 -10.87
CA ARG A 62 -0.22 7.02 -10.50
C ARG A 62 -1.26 7.03 -11.62
N THR A 63 -1.64 8.21 -12.08
CA THR A 63 -2.68 8.38 -13.12
C THR A 63 -2.28 7.68 -14.42
N LEU A 64 -1.01 7.80 -14.81
CA LEU A 64 -0.47 7.16 -16.01
C LEU A 64 -0.51 5.64 -15.89
N LEU A 65 -0.05 5.08 -14.77
CA LEU A 65 -0.06 3.64 -14.53
C LEU A 65 -1.50 3.10 -14.40
N GLU A 66 -2.39 3.78 -13.68
CA GLU A 66 -3.81 3.41 -13.58
C GLU A 66 -4.51 3.44 -14.94
N SER A 67 -4.20 4.42 -15.80
CA SER A 67 -4.73 4.50 -17.17
C SER A 67 -4.28 3.34 -18.06
N LEU A 68 -3.14 2.72 -17.75
CA LEU A 68 -2.64 1.51 -18.41
C LEU A 68 -3.25 0.23 -17.82
N GLY A 69 -4.03 0.33 -16.74
CA GLY A 69 -4.60 -0.81 -16.04
C GLY A 69 -3.71 -1.36 -14.94
N ALA A 70 -2.80 -0.57 -14.36
CA ALA A 70 -2.06 -0.93 -13.16
C ALA A 70 -2.79 -0.52 -11.88
N ARG A 71 -2.59 -1.27 -10.79
CA ARG A 71 -2.86 -0.79 -9.44
C ARG A 71 -1.60 -0.17 -8.86
N VAL A 72 -1.75 1.07 -8.41
CA VAL A 72 -0.66 1.86 -7.85
C VAL A 72 -1.05 2.42 -6.50
N SER A 73 -0.14 2.33 -5.54
CA SER A 73 -0.24 2.98 -4.26
C SER A 73 0.82 4.07 -4.15
N VAL A 74 0.40 5.28 -3.82
CA VAL A 74 1.29 6.39 -3.52
C VAL A 74 1.35 6.52 -2.01
N GLU A 75 2.54 6.32 -1.46
CA GLU A 75 2.78 6.47 -0.03
C GLU A 75 3.75 7.63 0.20
N SER A 76 3.47 8.43 1.23
CA SER A 76 4.38 9.45 1.71
C SER A 76 5.62 8.81 2.36
N MET A 77 6.80 9.35 2.10
CA MET A 77 8.04 8.96 2.78
C MET A 77 8.27 9.71 4.10
N VAL A 78 7.43 10.71 4.41
CA VAL A 78 7.41 11.21 5.78
C VAL A 78 7.02 10.05 6.68
N SER A 79 7.90 9.76 7.64
CA SER A 79 7.70 8.76 8.67
C SER A 79 6.56 9.18 9.58
N ASP A 80 5.34 9.15 9.07
CA ASP A 80 4.15 9.14 9.88
C ASP A 80 3.60 7.72 9.84
N GLY A 81 3.62 7.09 11.01
CA GLY A 81 3.37 5.68 11.23
C GLY A 81 1.93 5.27 10.96
N SER A 82 1.49 5.33 9.71
CA SER A 82 0.30 4.66 9.21
C SER A 82 0.67 3.52 8.27
N ALA A 83 1.65 2.70 8.69
CA ALA A 83 1.52 1.28 8.39
C ALA A 83 0.30 0.82 9.19
N VAL A 84 -0.84 0.69 8.53
CA VAL A 84 -1.96 -0.09 9.04
C VAL A 84 -1.47 -1.53 9.10
N MET A 85 -0.67 -1.84 10.11
CA MET A 85 -0.41 -3.20 10.54
C MET A 85 -1.78 -3.80 10.89
N PRO A 86 -2.02 -5.10 10.63
CA PRO A 86 -3.25 -5.73 11.08
C PRO A 86 -3.40 -5.44 12.57
N PRO A 87 -4.55 -4.87 13.02
CA PRO A 87 -4.72 -4.48 14.41
C PRO A 87 -4.49 -5.73 15.25
N LYS A 88 -3.48 -5.71 16.12
CA LYS A 88 -3.33 -6.75 17.14
C LYS A 88 -4.59 -6.69 17.99
N THR A 89 -5.51 -7.62 17.75
CA THR A 89 -6.75 -7.71 18.51
C THR A 89 -6.47 -8.40 19.82
N MET A 90 -6.95 -7.84 20.91
CA MET A 90 -6.89 -8.43 22.24
C MET A 90 -8.29 -8.66 22.80
N LYS A 91 -8.39 -9.61 23.74
CA LYS A 91 -9.63 -9.88 24.47
C LYS A 91 -9.60 -9.16 25.81
N CYS A 92 -10.63 -8.36 26.09
CA CYS A 92 -10.80 -7.71 27.38
C CYS A 92 -10.92 -8.76 28.50
N PRO A 93 -10.11 -8.69 29.58
CA PRO A 93 -10.15 -9.65 30.68
C PRO A 93 -11.41 -9.55 31.54
N GLN A 94 -12.13 -8.42 31.51
CA GLN A 94 -13.32 -8.20 32.34
C GLN A 94 -14.63 -8.62 31.66
N CYS A 95 -14.82 -8.24 30.39
CA CYS A 95 -16.09 -8.51 29.67
C CYS A 95 -15.95 -9.51 28.53
N GLY A 96 -14.72 -9.90 28.17
CA GLY A 96 -14.47 -10.85 27.09
C GLY A 96 -14.62 -10.28 25.67
N TYR A 97 -14.83 -8.96 25.51
CA TYR A 97 -14.92 -8.32 24.19
C TYR A 97 -13.59 -8.33 23.45
N ILE A 98 -13.63 -8.59 22.15
CA ILE A 98 -12.45 -8.56 21.28
C ILE A 98 -12.36 -7.16 20.67
N GLN A 99 -11.25 -6.47 20.92
CA GLN A 99 -10.99 -5.11 20.46
C GLN A 99 -9.54 -4.96 20.02
N PRO A 100 -9.18 -3.94 19.22
CA PRO A 100 -7.78 -3.59 19.01
C PRO A 100 -7.10 -3.31 20.35
N GLU A 101 -5.78 -3.55 20.42
CA GLU A 101 -4.97 -3.21 21.59
C GLU A 101 -5.20 -1.73 21.98
N ALA A 102 -5.74 -1.53 23.17
CA ALA A 102 -6.10 -0.23 23.70
C ALA A 102 -5.95 -0.27 25.23
N GLU A 103 -5.62 0.87 25.83
CA GLU A 103 -5.47 1.00 27.28
C GLU A 103 -6.79 0.81 28.02
N GLU A 104 -7.91 1.06 27.35
CA GLU A 104 -9.27 0.95 27.89
C GLU A 104 -10.16 0.06 27.01
N CYS A 105 -11.05 -0.70 27.64
CA CYS A 105 -12.06 -1.44 26.92
C CYS A 105 -13.18 -0.54 26.38
N VAL A 106 -13.38 -0.53 25.06
CA VAL A 106 -14.44 0.26 24.41
C VAL A 106 -15.85 -0.18 24.79
N ARG A 107 -16.02 -1.39 25.31
CA ARG A 107 -17.33 -1.94 25.73
C ARG A 107 -17.62 -1.70 27.21
N CYS A 108 -16.64 -1.89 28.10
CA CYS A 108 -16.90 -1.87 29.54
C CYS A 108 -16.08 -0.82 30.32
N GLY A 109 -15.25 -0.02 29.66
CA GLY A 109 -14.47 1.07 30.28
C GLY A 109 -13.37 0.62 31.24
N VAL A 110 -13.01 -0.67 31.25
CA VAL A 110 -11.93 -1.14 32.12
C VAL A 110 -10.56 -0.76 31.55
N ILE A 111 -9.66 -0.29 32.41
CA ILE A 111 -8.25 -0.06 32.06
C ILE A 111 -7.53 -1.41 31.96
N ILE A 112 -7.26 -1.86 30.74
CA ILE A 112 -6.67 -3.16 30.43
C ILE A 112 -5.22 -3.26 30.91
N ALA A 113 -4.47 -2.15 30.92
CA ALA A 113 -3.09 -2.10 31.41
C ALA A 113 -2.95 -2.58 32.87
N LYS A 114 -4.01 -2.45 33.69
CA LYS A 114 -3.99 -2.93 35.09
C LYS A 114 -3.96 -4.46 35.23
N TYR A 115 -4.26 -5.20 34.16
CA TYR A 115 -4.38 -6.66 34.17
C TYR A 115 -3.21 -7.38 33.47
N GLN A 116 -2.33 -6.67 32.76
CA GLN A 116 -1.19 -7.26 32.03
C GLN A 116 0.11 -7.32 32.87
N ARG A 117 -0.02 -7.59 34.17
CA ARG A 117 1.10 -7.51 35.13
C ARG A 117 2.02 -8.73 35.10
#